data_AF-A0A9E9PC96-F1
#
_entry.id   AF-A0A9E9PC96-F1
#
_cell.length_a   1.000
_cell.length_b   1.000
_cell.length_c   1.000
_cell.angle_alpha   90.00
_cell.angle_beta   90.00
_cell.angle_gamma   90.00
#
_symmetry.space_group_name_H-M   'P 1'
#
loop_
_entity.id
_entity.type
_entity.pdbx_description
1 polymer ?
#
loop_
_entity_poly.entity_id
_entity_poly.type
_entity_poly.pdbx_seq_one_letter_code
_entity_poly.pdbx_strand_id
1 'polypeptide(L)'
;MAIDFGFIFCQIMHFYSMSYECVLKLPIRIFWLLSKNIQRIQARNDLRHLNVSTAATFGAAAFMSGNSKSTLTKDVTDQLLAERGDVVKVKSNPLEAKLDRDGLEMLRRLSAPRQ
;
A
#
# COMPACT_ATOMS: atom_id res chain seq x y z
N MET A 1 -20.94 -17.49 20.04
CA MET A 1 -19.66 -17.41 19.29
C MET A 1 -18.55 -17.87 20.22
N ALA A 2 -18.02 -19.07 20.00
CA ALA A 2 -16.88 -19.56 20.78
C ALA A 2 -15.60 -18.99 20.16
N ILE A 3 -14.76 -18.37 20.98
CA ILE A 3 -13.45 -17.90 20.57
C ILE A 3 -12.53 -19.13 20.55
N ASP A 4 -12.04 -19.51 19.38
CA ASP A 4 -11.04 -20.57 19.26
C ASP A 4 -9.66 -20.00 19.62
N PHE A 5 -9.24 -20.28 20.86
CA PHE A 5 -7.93 -19.88 21.35
C PHE A 5 -6.79 -20.53 20.57
N GLY A 6 -6.93 -21.79 20.14
CA GLY A 6 -5.91 -22.51 19.39
C GLY A 6 -5.65 -21.85 18.03
N PHE A 7 -6.73 -21.47 17.35
CA PHE A 7 -6.63 -20.70 16.10
C PHE A 7 -5.92 -19.36 16.30
N ILE A 8 -6.34 -18.55 17.29
CA ILE A 8 -5.73 -17.23 17.55
C ILE A 8 -4.26 -17.36 17.94
N PHE A 9 -3.92 -18.37 18.72
CA PHE A 9 -2.55 -18.64 19.13
C PHE A 9 -1.66 -18.95 17.93
N CYS A 10 -2.09 -19.87 17.06
CA CYS A 10 -1.40 -20.19 15.81
C CYS A 10 -1.31 -18.98 14.86
N GLN A 11 -2.37 -18.16 14.81
CA GLN A 11 -2.41 -16.95 14.00
C GLN A 11 -1.35 -15.93 14.45
N ILE A 12 -1.19 -15.71 15.76
CA ILE A 12 -0.16 -14.81 16.30
C ILE A 12 1.24 -15.35 16.03
N MET A 13 1.46 -16.65 16.24
CA MET A 13 2.74 -17.30 15.91
C MET A 13 3.11 -17.09 14.45
N HIS A 14 2.15 -17.33 13.55
CA HIS A 14 2.35 -17.19 12.11
C HIS A 14 2.60 -15.73 11.71
N PHE A 15 1.74 -14.81 12.14
CA PHE A 15 1.80 -13.41 11.71
C PHE A 15 3.06 -12.68 12.21
N TYR A 16 3.46 -12.92 13.46
CA TYR A 16 4.64 -12.29 14.05
C TYR A 16 5.90 -13.15 13.96
N SER A 17 5.82 -14.33 13.31
CA SER A 17 6.93 -15.29 13.22
C SER A 17 7.55 -15.62 14.58
N MET A 18 6.70 -15.77 15.61
CA MET A 18 7.11 -16.08 16.97
C MET A 18 7.05 -17.58 17.24
N SER A 19 8.03 -18.09 17.99
CA SER A 19 8.02 -19.47 18.47
C SER A 19 6.96 -19.67 19.57
N TYR A 20 6.55 -20.92 19.77
CA TYR A 20 5.55 -21.32 20.75
C TYR A 20 5.88 -20.78 22.16
N GLU A 21 7.13 -20.94 22.58
CA GLU A 21 7.59 -20.49 23.90
C GLU A 21 7.53 -18.96 24.06
N CYS A 22 7.84 -18.22 22.99
CA CYS A 22 7.78 -16.76 23.02
C CYS A 22 6.35 -16.28 23.23
N VAL A 23 5.36 -16.90 22.58
CA VAL A 23 3.95 -16.51 22.73
C VAL A 23 3.44 -16.85 24.13
N LEU A 24 3.83 -17.98 24.71
CA LEU A 24 3.46 -18.33 26.10
C LEU A 24 4.06 -17.41 27.16
N LYS A 25 5.24 -16.82 26.89
CA LYS A 25 5.89 -15.85 27.79
C LYS A 25 5.23 -14.46 27.76
N LEU A 26 4.31 -14.20 26.81
CA LEU A 26 3.65 -12.91 26.71
C LEU A 26 2.62 -12.71 27.83
N PRO A 27 2.56 -11.51 28.44
CA PRO A 27 1.45 -11.12 29.28
C PRO A 27 0.13 -11.19 28.51
N ILE A 28 -0.92 -11.71 29.15
CA ILE A 28 -2.24 -11.93 28.52
C ILE A 28 -2.79 -10.66 27.84
N ARG A 29 -2.53 -9.48 28.41
CA ARG A 29 -2.94 -8.18 27.84
C ARG A 29 -2.27 -7.91 26.50
N ILE A 30 -0.99 -8.23 26.38
CA ILE A 30 -0.21 -8.04 25.15
C ILE A 30 -0.64 -9.07 24.11
N PHE A 31 -0.88 -10.32 24.50
CA PHE A 31 -1.43 -11.34 23.61
C PHE A 31 -2.71 -10.86 22.90
N TRP A 32 -3.69 -10.35 23.67
CA TRP A 32 -4.93 -9.83 23.10
C TRP A 32 -4.74 -8.55 22.29
N LEU A 33 -3.77 -7.71 22.66
CA LEU A 33 -3.41 -6.53 21.88
C LEU A 33 -2.88 -6.92 20.49
N LEU A 34 -1.98 -7.91 20.43
CA LEU A 34 -1.43 -8.42 19.18
C LEU A 34 -2.52 -9.03 18.30
N SER A 35 -3.41 -9.85 18.87
CA SER A 35 -4.58 -10.39 18.16
C SER A 35 -5.44 -9.28 17.52
N LYS A 36 -5.77 -8.23 18.29
CA LYS A 36 -6.55 -7.09 17.78
C LYS A 36 -5.83 -6.31 16.69
N ASN A 37 -4.50 -6.18 16.79
CA ASN A 37 -3.72 -5.49 15.77
C ASN A 37 -3.69 -6.27 14.46
N ILE A 38 -3.60 -7.59 14.51
CA ILE A 38 -3.72 -8.45 13.31
C ILE A 38 -5.05 -8.17 12.60
N GLN A 39 -6.16 -8.18 13.35
CA GLN A 39 -7.48 -7.90 12.77
C GLN A 39 -7.57 -6.51 12.13
N ARG A 40 -6.97 -5.48 12.75
CA ARG A 40 -6.92 -4.12 12.19
C ARG A 40 -6.11 -4.05 10.90
N ILE A 41 -4.99 -4.76 10.83
CA ILE A 41 -4.14 -4.81 9.63
C ILE A 41 -4.87 -5.54 8.50
N GLN A 42 -5.49 -6.68 8.79
CA GLN A 42 -6.28 -7.43 7.82
C GLN A 42 -7.45 -6.60 7.30
N ALA A 43 -8.22 -5.95 8.19
CA ALA A 43 -9.31 -5.07 7.79
C ALA A 43 -8.83 -3.91 6.89
N ARG A 44 -7.66 -3.33 7.17
CA ARG A 44 -7.06 -2.29 6.31
C ARG A 44 -6.73 -2.85 4.92
N ASN A 45 -6.17 -4.05 4.85
CA ASN A 45 -5.85 -4.70 3.58
C ASN A 45 -7.11 -5.04 2.79
N ASP A 46 -8.13 -5.58 3.45
CA ASP A 46 -9.42 -5.92 2.83
C ASP A 46 -10.10 -4.67 2.25
N LEU A 47 -10.11 -3.56 3.00
CA LEU A 47 -10.61 -2.27 2.50
C LEU A 47 -9.83 -1.80 1.26
N ARG A 48 -8.51 -1.97 1.25
CA ARG A 48 -7.69 -1.65 0.07
C ARG A 48 -8.04 -2.54 -1.12
N HIS A 49 -8.21 -3.85 -0.91
CA HIS A 49 -8.61 -4.78 -1.96
C HIS A 49 -10.00 -4.47 -2.50
N LEU A 50 -10.95 -4.11 -1.63
CA LEU A 50 -12.28 -3.65 -2.03
C LEU A 50 -12.20 -2.37 -2.86
N ASN A 51 -11.41 -1.38 -2.45
CA ASN A 51 -11.23 -0.14 -3.19
C ASN A 51 -10.61 -0.37 -4.58
N VAL A 52 -9.59 -1.22 -4.68
CA VAL A 52 -8.97 -1.59 -5.96
C VAL A 52 -9.94 -2.37 -6.85
N SER A 53 -10.68 -3.34 -6.30
CA SER A 53 -11.68 -4.12 -7.05
C SER A 53 -12.83 -3.23 -7.55
N THR A 54 -13.29 -2.31 -6.71
CA THR A 54 -14.31 -1.32 -7.04
C THR A 54 -13.80 -0.39 -8.16
N ALA A 55 -12.58 0.14 -8.04
CA ALA A 55 -11.99 0.97 -9.09
C ALA A 55 -11.78 0.20 -10.41
N ALA A 56 -11.38 -1.07 -10.36
CA ALA A 56 -11.21 -1.88 -11.57
C ALA A 56 -12.56 -2.17 -12.25
N THR A 57 -13.58 -2.52 -11.47
CA THR A 57 -14.91 -2.90 -11.99
C THR A 57 -15.68 -1.68 -12.48
N PHE A 58 -15.74 -0.61 -11.69
CA PHE A 58 -16.49 0.59 -12.02
C PHE A 58 -15.70 1.59 -12.88
N GLY A 59 -14.37 1.61 -12.80
CA GLY A 59 -13.52 2.42 -13.67
C GLY A 59 -13.55 1.95 -15.13
N ALA A 60 -13.61 0.64 -15.37
CA ALA A 60 -13.82 0.10 -16.72
C ALA A 60 -15.21 0.48 -17.29
N ALA A 61 -16.25 0.44 -16.46
CA ALA A 61 -17.60 0.85 -16.85
C ALA A 61 -17.70 2.37 -17.12
N ALA A 62 -17.03 3.20 -16.32
CA ALA A 62 -16.99 4.65 -16.51
C ALA A 62 -16.20 5.06 -17.77
N PHE A 63 -15.13 4.35 -18.11
CA PHE A 63 -14.38 4.56 -19.36
C PHE A 63 -15.20 4.17 -20.60
N MET A 64 -16.03 3.11 -20.50
CA MET A 64 -16.89 2.67 -21.60
C MET A 64 -18.17 3.51 -21.78
N SER A 65 -18.71 4.09 -20.70
CA SER A 65 -20.02 4.76 -20.74
C SER A 65 -19.97 6.27 -21.02
N GLY A 66 -18.79 6.91 -21.05
CA GLY A 66 -18.64 8.35 -21.38
C GLY A 66 -19.33 9.34 -20.42
N ASN A 67 -20.10 8.85 -19.45
CA ASN A 67 -20.92 9.67 -18.56
C ASN A 67 -20.22 9.77 -17.20
N SER A 68 -19.60 10.93 -16.97
CA SER A 68 -18.85 11.31 -15.75
C SER A 68 -19.76 11.47 -14.52
N LYS A 69 -20.56 10.46 -14.17
CA LYS A 69 -21.53 10.55 -13.08
C LYS A 69 -21.33 9.48 -12.00
N SER A 70 -20.18 9.53 -11.35
CA SER A 70 -20.10 9.26 -9.91
C SER A 70 -18.87 9.95 -9.31
N THR A 71 -19.09 10.95 -8.49
CA THR A 71 -18.07 11.64 -7.70
C THR A 71 -17.24 10.65 -6.86
N LEU A 72 -17.91 9.63 -6.32
CA LEU A 72 -17.33 8.53 -5.54
C LEU A 72 -16.23 7.74 -6.26
N THR A 73 -16.35 7.51 -7.57
CA THR A 73 -15.34 6.74 -8.32
C THR A 73 -14.10 7.56 -8.62
N LYS A 74 -14.25 8.89 -8.79
CA LYS A 74 -13.11 9.80 -9.00
C LYS A 74 -12.28 9.92 -7.73
N ASP A 75 -12.93 10.08 -6.58
CA ASP A 75 -12.26 10.19 -5.28
C ASP A 75 -11.43 8.94 -4.97
N VAL A 76 -12.00 7.75 -5.20
CA VAL A 76 -11.28 6.47 -4.99
C VAL A 76 -10.15 6.30 -6.00
N THR A 77 -10.34 6.65 -7.28
CA THR A 77 -9.24 6.55 -8.26
C THR A 77 -8.13 7.56 -7.99
N ASP A 78 -8.47 8.79 -7.59
CA ASP A 78 -7.51 9.86 -7.33
C ASP A 78 -6.70 9.56 -6.06
N GLN A 79 -7.34 9.00 -5.03
CA GLN A 79 -6.66 8.51 -3.83
C GLN A 79 -5.70 7.35 -4.15
N LEU A 80 -6.12 6.40 -5.01
CA LEU A 80 -5.25 5.31 -5.46
C LEU A 80 -4.11 5.79 -6.35
N LEU A 81 -4.33 6.81 -7.19
CA LEU A 81 -3.30 7.46 -8.02
C LEU A 81 -2.26 8.18 -7.16
N ALA A 82 -2.70 8.92 -6.13
CA ALA A 82 -1.81 9.57 -5.18
C ALA A 82 -0.95 8.56 -4.40
N GLU A 83 -1.53 7.42 -3.98
CA GLU A 83 -0.78 6.35 -3.30
C GLU A 83 0.17 5.58 -4.23
N ARG A 84 -0.16 5.46 -5.53
CA ARG A 84 0.65 4.74 -6.52
C ARG A 84 1.92 5.51 -6.91
N GLY A 85 1.88 6.83 -6.82
CA GLY A 85 2.90 7.71 -7.41
C GLY A 85 2.80 7.75 -8.94
N ASP A 86 3.22 8.87 -9.51
CA ASP A 86 3.14 9.08 -10.95
C ASP A 86 4.22 8.25 -11.67
N VAL A 87 3.80 7.21 -12.39
CA VAL A 87 4.71 6.41 -13.21
C VAL A 87 4.97 7.18 -14.49
N VAL A 88 5.97 8.06 -14.46
CA VAL A 88 6.50 8.70 -15.66
C VAL A 88 7.07 7.60 -16.55
N LYS A 89 6.26 7.14 -17.51
CA LYS A 89 6.76 6.32 -18.61
C LYS A 89 7.72 7.21 -19.40
N VAL A 90 9.01 6.97 -19.24
CA VAL A 90 10.07 7.59 -20.04
C VAL A 90 9.74 7.28 -21.50
N LYS A 91 9.35 8.31 -22.26
CA LYS A 91 8.87 8.19 -23.64
C LYS A 91 9.98 7.94 -24.66
N SER A 92 11.23 7.83 -24.25
CA SER A 92 12.38 7.65 -25.14
C SER A 92 13.07 6.30 -24.89
N ASN A 93 13.42 5.63 -25.99
CA ASN A 93 14.22 4.41 -25.96
C ASN A 93 15.51 4.65 -25.15
N PRO A 94 15.86 3.77 -24.20
CA PRO A 94 17.01 3.95 -23.30
C PRO A 94 18.38 3.96 -23.99
N LEU A 95 18.44 3.65 -25.29
CA LEU A 95 19.66 3.62 -26.10
C LEU A 95 19.98 4.96 -26.79
N GLU A 96 19.02 5.89 -26.85
CA GLU A 96 19.18 7.21 -27.49
C GLU A 96 19.21 8.37 -26.49
N ALA A 97 19.19 8.07 -25.19
CA ALA A 97 19.23 9.07 -24.13
C ALA A 97 20.57 9.82 -24.16
N LYS A 98 20.59 11.02 -24.78
CA LYS A 98 21.69 11.97 -24.62
C LYS A 98 21.72 12.43 -23.16
N LEU A 99 22.93 12.48 -22.60
CA LEU A 99 23.18 12.94 -21.25
C LEU A 99 22.62 14.36 -21.07
N ASP A 100 21.67 14.52 -20.16
CA ASP A 100 21.07 15.81 -19.83
C ASP A 100 22.10 16.68 -19.10
N ARG A 101 22.74 17.57 -19.86
CA ARG A 101 23.82 18.44 -19.36
C ARG A 101 23.29 19.54 -18.44
N ASP A 102 22.06 19.98 -18.67
CA ASP A 102 21.43 21.05 -17.89
C ASP A 102 21.02 20.51 -16.52
N GLY A 103 20.45 19.30 -16.48
CA GLY A 103 20.16 18.58 -15.23
C GLY A 103 21.43 18.27 -14.42
N LEU A 104 22.52 17.87 -15.09
CA LEU A 104 23.81 17.60 -14.45
C LEU A 104 24.43 18.87 -13.83
N GLU A 105 24.31 20.02 -14.50
CA GLU A 105 24.81 21.28 -13.98
C GLU A 105 24.01 21.76 -12.76
N MET A 106 22.70 21.56 -12.76
CA MET A 106 21.83 21.85 -11.62
C MET A 106 22.20 20.99 -10.40
N LEU A 107 22.45 19.69 -10.59
CA LEU A 107 22.92 18.79 -9.52
C LEU A 107 24.31 19.18 -9.02
N ARG A 108 25.20 19.63 -9.89
CA ARG A 108 26.53 20.12 -9.51
C ARG A 108 26.45 21.37 -8.63
N ARG A 109 25.49 22.27 -8.91
CA ARG A 109 25.24 23.46 -8.08
C ARG A 109 24.66 23.11 -6.71
N LEU A 110 23.84 22.06 -6.62
CA LEU A 110 23.24 21.59 -5.37
C LEU A 110 24.21 20.74 -4.51
N SER A 111 25.15 20.05 -5.16
CA SER A 111 26.17 19.23 -4.50
C SER A 111 27.38 20.02 -4.02
N ALA A 112 27.57 21.27 -4.47
CA ALA A 112 28.66 22.10 -3.97
C ALA A 112 28.42 22.41 -2.48
N PRO A 113 29.37 22.08 -1.58
CA PRO A 113 29.20 22.35 -0.15
C PRO A 113 29.05 23.85 0.07
N ARG A 114 28.00 24.25 0.80
CA ARG A 114 27.83 25.63 1.28
C ARG A 114 29.06 26.01 2.10
N GLN A 115 29.90 26.89 1.57
CA GLN A 115 30.79 27.72 2.40
C GLN A 115 29.96 28.78 3.12
#